data_AF-A0A1R1YMD1-F1
#
_entry.id   AF-A0A1R1YMD1-F1
#
_cell.length_a   1.000
_cell.length_b   1.000
_cell.length_c   1.000
_cell.angle_alpha   90.00
_cell.angle_beta   90.00
_cell.angle_gamma   90.00
#
_symmetry.space_group_name_H-M   'P 1'
#
loop_
_entity.id
_entity.type
_entity.pdbx_description
1 polymer ?
#
loop_
_entity_poly.entity_id
_entity_poly.type
_entity_poly.pdbx_seq_one_letter_code
_entity_poly.pdbx_strand_id
1 'polypeptide(L)'
;MNYTQISSNTKMQFPCIDKLETREAELAQKNKNEEDLFLDFVSGYEVFRHDKPFALSYGGILPSFKIAYESWGKLNSDRSNAILLHTGLSASSHAKSHPKNTKPGWWEAFIGPGLAIDT
;
A
#
# COMPACT_ATOMS: atom_id res chain seq x y z
N MET A 1 38.29 -5.76 7.40
CA MET A 1 38.65 -4.51 6.70
C MET A 1 37.35 -3.82 6.33
N ASN A 2 37.02 -2.74 7.03
CA ASN A 2 35.75 -2.01 6.87
C ASN A 2 35.89 -0.98 5.76
N TYR A 3 35.10 -1.10 4.70
CA TYR A 3 34.97 -0.04 3.68
C TYR A 3 33.71 0.77 3.97
N THR A 4 33.87 1.89 4.64
CA THR A 4 32.85 2.96 4.69
C THR A 4 33.11 3.88 3.49
N GLN A 5 32.45 3.62 2.36
CA GLN A 5 32.43 4.55 1.22
C GLN A 5 31.48 5.71 1.56
N ILE A 6 32.04 6.84 2.00
CA ILE A 6 31.31 8.10 2.15
C ILE A 6 31.23 8.72 0.75
N SER A 7 30.03 8.73 0.16
CA SER A 7 29.76 9.36 -1.13
C SER A 7 30.14 10.85 -1.10
N SER A 8 31.03 11.27 -2.00
CA SER A 8 31.53 12.66 -2.13
C SER A 8 30.68 13.54 -3.04
N ASN A 9 29.47 13.13 -3.42
CA ASN A 9 28.68 13.89 -4.40
C ASN A 9 27.96 15.07 -3.73
N THR A 10 28.31 16.28 -4.15
CA THR A 10 27.59 17.52 -3.86
C THR A 10 26.13 17.39 -4.29
N LYS A 11 25.18 17.71 -3.40
CA LYS A 11 23.74 17.71 -3.70
C LYS A 11 23.48 18.58 -4.93
N MET A 12 23.02 17.98 -6.03
CA MET A 12 22.60 18.74 -7.20
C MET A 12 21.41 19.63 -6.82
N GLN A 13 21.53 20.93 -7.07
CA GLN A 13 20.43 21.88 -6.93
C GLN A 13 19.56 21.82 -8.18
N PHE A 14 18.27 21.58 -7.98
CA PHE A 14 17.28 21.59 -9.05
C PHE A 14 16.27 22.67 -8.67
N PRO A 15 16.46 23.93 -9.08
CA PRO A 15 15.63 25.05 -8.62
C PRO A 15 14.13 24.87 -8.87
N CYS A 16 13.76 24.03 -9.84
CA CYS A 16 12.37 23.62 -10.06
C CYS A 16 11.88 22.62 -9.00
N ILE A 17 12.65 21.59 -8.68
CA ILE A 17 12.34 20.61 -7.63
C ILE A 17 12.35 21.28 -6.26
N ASP A 18 13.34 22.12 -5.95
CA ASP A 18 13.44 22.81 -4.65
C ASP A 18 12.24 23.74 -4.42
N LYS A 19 11.76 24.40 -5.49
CA LYS A 19 10.52 25.21 -5.45
C LYS A 19 9.27 24.36 -5.31
N LEU A 20 9.23 23.17 -5.91
CA LEU A 20 8.15 22.21 -5.72
C LEU A 20 8.14 21.67 -4.28
N GLU A 21 9.29 21.28 -3.73
CA GLU A 21 9.45 20.83 -2.34
C GLU A 21 8.99 21.92 -1.35
N THR A 22 9.35 23.18 -1.61
CA THR A 22 8.91 24.31 -0.78
C THR A 22 7.38 24.47 -0.84
N ARG A 23 6.80 24.42 -2.05
CA ARG A 23 5.36 24.54 -2.25
C ARG A 23 4.61 23.34 -1.66
N GLU A 24 5.15 22.14 -1.75
CA GLU A 24 4.61 20.93 -1.14
C GLU A 24 4.64 21.04 0.38
N ALA A 25 5.73 21.53 0.97
CA ALA A 25 5.83 21.78 2.42
C ALA A 25 4.83 22.84 2.91
N GLU A 26 4.63 23.92 2.13
CA GLU A 26 3.62 24.95 2.41
C GLU A 26 2.18 24.40 2.32
N LEU A 27 1.91 23.55 1.33
CA LEU A 27 0.61 22.90 1.15
C LEU A 27 0.32 21.86 2.24
N ALA A 28 1.31 21.05 2.64
CA ALA A 28 1.17 20.07 3.72
C ALA A 28 0.85 20.74 5.07
N GLN A 29 1.39 21.93 5.32
CA GLN A 29 1.03 22.71 6.52
C GLN A 29 -0.38 23.30 6.45
N LYS A 30 -0.87 23.63 5.25
CA LYS A 30 -2.21 24.18 5.02
C LYS A 30 -3.32 23.12 5.04
N ASN A 31 -3.01 21.92 4.59
CA ASN A 31 -3.96 20.83 4.38
C ASN A 31 -3.91 19.75 5.47
N LYS A 32 -3.38 20.04 6.66
CA LYS A 32 -3.37 19.11 7.80
C LYS A 32 -4.73 18.44 8.07
N ASN A 33 -5.84 19.10 7.76
CA ASN A 33 -7.18 18.55 7.96
C ASN A 33 -7.69 17.69 6.78
N GLU A 34 -7.11 17.80 5.59
CA GLU A 34 -7.51 17.05 4.38
C GLU A 34 -6.60 15.85 4.09
N GLU A 35 -5.31 15.92 4.42
CA GLU A 35 -4.40 14.75 4.34
C GLU A 35 -4.73 13.68 5.39
N ASP A 36 -5.29 14.09 6.54
CA ASP A 36 -5.81 13.18 7.56
C ASP A 36 -7.00 12.33 7.06
N LEU A 37 -7.69 12.75 5.98
CA LEU A 37 -8.73 11.94 5.32
C LEU A 37 -8.14 10.79 4.48
N PHE A 38 -6.88 10.91 4.04
CA PHE A 38 -6.16 9.85 3.32
C PHE A 38 -5.32 8.97 4.24
N LEU A 39 -5.00 9.48 5.43
CA LEU A 39 -4.29 8.77 6.51
C LEU A 39 -5.24 8.16 7.55
N ASP A 40 -6.51 7.98 7.18
CA ASP A 40 -7.47 7.31 8.02
C ASP A 40 -7.01 5.85 8.19
N PHE A 41 -6.24 5.62 9.26
CA PHE A 41 -5.35 4.47 9.48
C PHE A 41 -5.93 3.18 8.87
N VAL A 42 -5.39 2.77 7.72
CA VAL A 42 -5.66 1.45 7.16
C VAL A 42 -5.14 0.48 8.21
N SER A 43 -6.06 -0.18 8.90
CA SER A 43 -5.81 -1.07 10.02
C SER A 43 -6.57 -2.37 9.78
N GLY A 44 -6.19 -3.43 10.50
CA GLY A 44 -6.85 -4.72 10.37
C GLY A 44 -6.42 -5.58 9.16
N TYR A 45 -5.46 -5.12 8.36
CA TYR A 45 -4.84 -5.91 7.29
C TYR A 45 -3.86 -6.96 7.83
N GLU A 46 -3.61 -7.98 7.01
CA GLU A 46 -2.56 -8.96 7.20
C GLU A 46 -1.35 -8.65 6.31
N VAL A 47 -0.19 -9.20 6.65
CA VAL A 47 1.05 -8.93 5.92
C VAL A 47 1.67 -10.21 5.41
N PHE A 48 1.75 -10.32 4.08
CA PHE A 48 2.61 -11.29 3.43
C PHE A 48 4.05 -10.77 3.42
N ARG A 49 5.01 -11.63 3.76
CA ARG A 49 6.44 -11.29 3.79
C ARG A 49 7.19 -12.12 2.77
N HIS A 50 8.01 -11.46 1.98
CA HIS A 50 8.93 -12.08 1.05
C HIS A 50 10.36 -11.69 1.43
N ASP A 51 11.06 -12.57 2.14
CA ASP A 51 12.39 -12.30 2.73
C ASP A 51 13.55 -12.74 1.81
N LYS A 52 13.30 -12.87 0.49
CA LYS A 52 14.30 -13.27 -0.50
C LYS A 52 14.48 -12.17 -1.56
N PRO A 53 15.67 -12.10 -2.21
CA PRO A 53 15.88 -11.19 -3.32
C PRO A 53 14.87 -11.41 -4.46
N PHE A 54 14.21 -10.34 -4.91
CA PHE A 54 13.23 -10.35 -5.99
C PHE A 54 13.65 -9.40 -7.12
N ALA A 55 13.79 -9.92 -8.33
CA ALA A 55 14.18 -9.15 -9.50
C ALA A 55 12.99 -8.36 -10.07
N LEU A 56 13.21 -7.08 -10.38
CA LEU A 56 12.18 -6.21 -10.95
C LEU A 56 12.22 -6.21 -12.48
N SER A 57 11.06 -6.06 -13.13
CA SER A 57 10.92 -6.12 -14.59
C SER A 57 11.75 -5.06 -15.35
N TYR A 58 12.00 -3.90 -14.73
CA TYR A 58 12.81 -2.81 -15.30
C TYR A 58 14.23 -2.76 -14.72
N GLY A 59 14.70 -3.86 -14.11
CA GLY A 59 16.00 -3.97 -13.47
C GLY A 59 16.00 -3.57 -12.00
N GLY A 60 17.06 -3.98 -11.30
CA GLY A 60 17.16 -3.85 -9.84
C GLY A 60 16.63 -5.08 -9.10
N ILE A 61 16.99 -5.16 -7.81
CA ILE A 61 16.63 -6.25 -6.91
C ILE A 61 16.08 -5.66 -5.63
N LEU A 62 14.87 -6.07 -5.24
CA LEU A 62 14.37 -5.84 -3.89
C LEU A 62 14.94 -6.92 -2.96
N PRO A 63 15.70 -6.59 -1.91
CA PRO A 63 16.25 -7.60 -1.01
C PRO A 63 15.17 -8.41 -0.27
N SER A 64 14.06 -7.75 0.04
CA SER A 64 12.85 -8.30 0.66
C SER A 64 11.71 -7.30 0.49
N PHE A 65 10.46 -7.74 0.60
CA PHE A 65 9.31 -6.84 0.63
C PHE A 65 8.15 -7.40 1.47
N LYS A 66 7.19 -6.52 1.77
CA LYS A 66 5.96 -6.84 2.49
C LYS A 66 4.77 -6.38 1.65
N ILE A 67 3.71 -7.19 1.62
CA ILE A 67 2.45 -6.85 0.96
C ILE A 67 1.34 -6.90 2.02
N ALA A 68 0.61 -5.80 2.18
CA ALA A 68 -0.60 -5.77 2.97
C ALA A 68 -1.76 -6.37 2.16
N TYR A 69 -2.55 -7.26 2.76
CA TYR A 69 -3.72 -7.85 2.14
C TYR A 69 -4.83 -8.08 3.17
N GLU A 70 -6.06 -8.25 2.68
CA GLU A 70 -7.24 -8.61 3.47
C GLU A 70 -7.98 -9.75 2.76
N SER A 71 -8.76 -10.51 3.51
CA SER A 71 -9.53 -11.64 2.98
C SER A 71 -10.91 -11.70 3.62
N TRP A 72 -11.91 -12.06 2.82
CA TRP A 72 -13.29 -12.27 3.26
C TRP A 72 -13.73 -13.70 2.89
N GLY A 73 -14.54 -14.31 3.75
CA GLY A 73 -14.99 -15.69 3.59
C GLY A 73 -13.99 -16.73 4.11
N LYS A 74 -14.17 -17.98 3.67
CA LYS A 74 -13.36 -19.12 4.11
C LYS A 74 -12.81 -19.91 2.92
N LEU A 75 -11.51 -20.16 2.93
CA LEU A 75 -10.87 -21.03 1.94
C LEU A 75 -11.33 -22.49 2.15
N ASN A 76 -11.73 -23.15 1.06
CA ASN A 76 -12.10 -24.57 1.07
C ASN A 76 -10.85 -25.47 1.16
N SER A 77 -11.05 -26.76 1.41
CA SER A 77 -9.95 -27.70 1.71
C SER A 77 -8.99 -27.92 0.53
N ASP A 78 -9.51 -27.90 -0.70
CA ASP A 78 -8.77 -28.03 -1.95
C ASP A 78 -8.27 -26.68 -2.49
N ARG A 79 -8.62 -25.56 -1.83
CA ARG A 79 -8.23 -24.18 -2.16
C ARG A 79 -8.66 -23.71 -3.55
N SER A 80 -9.72 -24.28 -4.09
CA SER A 80 -10.26 -23.96 -5.42
C SER A 80 -11.14 -22.71 -5.45
N ASN A 81 -11.50 -22.13 -4.29
CA ASN A 81 -12.37 -20.96 -4.18
C ASN A 81 -11.64 -19.64 -3.91
N ALA A 82 -10.33 -19.55 -4.14
CA ALA A 82 -9.58 -18.32 -3.97
C ALA A 82 -9.76 -17.38 -5.17
N ILE A 83 -10.19 -16.14 -4.92
CA ILE A 83 -10.27 -15.07 -5.92
C ILE A 83 -9.35 -13.93 -5.49
N LEU A 84 -8.44 -13.50 -6.39
CA LEU A 84 -7.56 -12.35 -6.14
C LEU A 84 -8.16 -11.08 -6.72
N LEU A 85 -8.36 -10.10 -5.85
CA LEU A 85 -8.84 -8.76 -6.22
C LEU A 85 -7.69 -7.78 -6.29
N HIS A 86 -7.43 -7.24 -7.49
CA HIS A 86 -6.51 -6.13 -7.69
C HIS A 86 -7.23 -4.79 -7.54
N THR A 87 -6.59 -3.85 -6.83
CA THR A 87 -7.09 -2.50 -6.65
C THR A 87 -6.76 -1.63 -7.86
N GLY A 88 -7.44 -0.48 -7.96
CA GLY A 88 -6.94 0.65 -8.77
C GLY A 88 -5.73 1.31 -8.11
N LEU A 89 -5.16 2.33 -8.77
CA LEU A 89 -3.93 2.99 -8.31
C LEU A 89 -4.02 3.58 -6.89
N SER A 90 -5.17 4.16 -6.54
CA SER A 90 -5.34 4.90 -5.28
C SER A 90 -5.98 4.09 -4.15
N ALA A 91 -6.48 2.89 -4.42
CA ALA A 91 -7.24 2.10 -3.45
C ALA A 91 -6.31 1.15 -2.67
N SER A 92 -6.57 1.02 -1.37
CA SER A 92 -5.87 0.11 -0.46
C SER A 92 -6.45 -1.31 -0.51
N SER A 93 -5.89 -2.24 0.28
CA SER A 93 -6.43 -3.59 0.46
C SER A 93 -7.87 -3.63 0.99
N HIS A 94 -8.34 -2.54 1.62
CA HIS A 94 -9.61 -2.52 2.35
C HIS A 94 -10.82 -2.38 1.43
N ALA A 95 -11.19 -3.48 0.78
CA ALA A 95 -12.32 -3.53 -0.15
C ALA A 95 -13.68 -3.65 0.56
N LYS A 96 -13.72 -4.25 1.76
CA LYS A 96 -14.94 -4.41 2.56
C LYS A 96 -14.66 -4.40 4.08
N SER A 97 -15.60 -3.85 4.84
CA SER A 97 -15.65 -3.91 6.30
C SER A 97 -15.55 -5.35 6.85
N HIS A 98 -14.86 -5.51 7.98
CA HIS A 98 -14.70 -6.79 8.68
C HIS A 98 -14.40 -6.55 10.17
N PRO A 99 -14.41 -7.55 11.06
CA PRO A 99 -14.29 -7.33 12.52
C PRO A 99 -13.05 -6.53 12.98
N LYS A 100 -11.91 -6.62 12.27
CA LYS A 100 -10.69 -5.86 12.61
C LYS A 100 -10.68 -4.41 12.07
N ASN A 101 -11.62 -4.06 11.19
CA ASN A 101 -11.77 -2.73 10.58
C ASN A 101 -13.22 -2.58 10.08
N THR A 102 -14.03 -1.90 10.88
CA THR A 102 -15.46 -1.76 10.65
C THR A 102 -15.82 -0.59 9.74
N LYS A 103 -14.83 0.18 9.26
CA LYS A 103 -15.08 1.24 8.28
C LYS A 103 -15.54 0.61 6.97
N PRO A 104 -16.39 1.30 6.18
CA PRO A 104 -16.80 0.77 4.88
C PRO A 104 -15.60 0.74 3.93
N GLY A 105 -15.43 -0.38 3.23
CA GLY A 105 -14.40 -0.52 2.22
C GLY A 105 -14.79 0.13 0.89
N TRP A 106 -13.82 0.32 0.00
CA TRP A 106 -14.06 0.98 -1.30
C TRP A 106 -14.97 0.17 -2.23
N TRP A 107 -15.22 -1.11 -1.93
CA TRP A 107 -16.11 -1.99 -2.68
C TRP A 107 -17.15 -2.71 -1.79
N GLU A 108 -17.58 -2.03 -0.72
CA GLU A 108 -18.44 -2.59 0.34
C GLU A 108 -19.67 -3.38 -0.15
N ALA A 109 -20.33 -2.84 -1.19
CA ALA A 109 -21.58 -3.38 -1.73
C ALA A 109 -21.39 -4.57 -2.72
N PHE A 110 -20.15 -4.91 -3.08
CA PHE A 110 -19.86 -5.96 -4.07
C PHE A 110 -19.42 -7.28 -3.45
N ILE A 111 -18.85 -7.23 -2.25
CA ILE A 111 -18.27 -8.39 -1.56
C ILE A 111 -19.19 -8.78 -0.41
N GLY A 112 -19.54 -10.06 -0.30
CA GLY A 112 -20.33 -10.62 0.81
C GLY A 112 -21.43 -11.60 0.38
N PRO A 113 -22.14 -12.22 1.34
CA PRO A 113 -23.12 -13.27 1.06
C PRO A 113 -24.21 -12.83 0.06
N GLY A 114 -24.29 -13.53 -1.07
CA GLY A 114 -25.27 -13.27 -2.14
C GLY A 114 -24.98 -12.02 -2.99
N LEU A 115 -23.78 -11.45 -2.90
CA LEU A 115 -23.33 -10.32 -3.72
C LEU A 115 -22.48 -10.80 -4.93
N ALA A 116 -22.00 -9.85 -5.73
CA ALA A 116 -21.25 -10.15 -6.97
C ALA A 116 -20.00 -10.99 -6.71
N ILE A 117 -19.28 -10.72 -5.61
CA ILE A 117 -18.24 -11.58 -5.07
C ILE A 117 -18.82 -12.20 -3.80
N ASP A 118 -19.36 -13.39 -3.95
CA ASP A 118 -20.00 -14.15 -2.87
C ASP A 118 -18.93 -14.85 -2.01
N THR A 119 -18.94 -14.59 -0.70
CA THR A 119 -17.88 -14.98 0.26
C THR A 119 -18.44 -15.52 1.55
#